data_AF-O03146-F1
#
_entry.id   AF-O03146-F1
#
_cell.length_a   1.000
_cell.length_b   1.000
_cell.length_c   1.000
_cell.angle_alpha   90.00
_cell.angle_beta   90.00
_cell.angle_gamma   90.00
#
_symmetry.space_group_name_H-M   'P 1'
#
loop_
_entity.id
_entity.type
_entity.pdbx_description
1 polymer ?
#
loop_
_entity_poly.entity_id
_entity_poly.type
_entity_poly.pdbx_seq_one_letter_code
_entity_poly.pdbx_strand_id
1 'polypeptide(L)'
;SVALECFSLCSYLLSGYTKRDLRSNEATMKYLLMGGTSSSILVYGLSWLYGLSGGEIELQEIVNGLINTQMYNSPGILIALISITVGIGFKLSLVPFHQWTPDVYEGSPTPVVAFLSVTSKVAALALATRIFDILFYFSSNEWHLLLE
;
A
#
# COMPACT_ATOMS: atom_id res chain seq x y z
N SER A 1 1.60 9.78 -0.03
CA SER A 1 0.39 9.16 0.54
C SER A 1 -0.90 9.67 -0.11
N VAL A 2 -1.10 10.99 -0.22
CA VAL A 2 -2.37 11.59 -0.70
C VAL A 2 -2.85 11.04 -2.06
N ALA A 3 -1.96 10.92 -3.05
CA ALA A 3 -2.32 10.37 -4.36
C ALA A 3 -2.82 8.91 -4.30
N LEU A 4 -2.24 8.09 -3.42
CA LEU A 4 -2.67 6.70 -3.21
C LEU A 4 -4.07 6.63 -2.61
N GLU A 5 -4.34 7.44 -1.59
CA GLU A 5 -5.66 7.49 -0.96
C GLU A 5 -6.72 7.99 -1.93
N CYS A 6 -6.44 9.05 -2.70
CA CYS A 6 -7.34 9.56 -3.72
C CYS A 6 -7.67 8.49 -4.77
N PHE A 7 -6.66 7.81 -5.31
CA PHE A 7 -6.85 6.71 -6.25
C PHE A 7 -7.70 5.58 -5.66
N SER A 8 -7.49 5.26 -4.39
CA SER A 8 -8.20 4.19 -3.69
C SER A 8 -9.67 4.54 -3.47
N LEU A 9 -9.97 5.76 -3.03
CA LEU A 9 -11.34 6.25 -2.87
C LEU A 9 -12.11 6.25 -4.19
N CYS A 10 -11.47 6.70 -5.28
CA CYS A 10 -12.06 6.62 -6.62
C CYS A 10 -12.35 5.17 -7.03
N SER A 11 -11.44 4.24 -6.71
CA SER A 11 -11.61 2.81 -6.99
C SER A 11 -12.78 2.19 -6.21
N TYR A 12 -12.94 2.56 -4.93
CA TYR A 12 -14.08 2.11 -4.12
C TYR A 12 -15.41 2.65 -4.65
N LEU A 13 -15.45 3.90 -5.09
CA LEU A 13 -16.65 4.47 -5.70
C LEU A 13 -17.01 3.77 -7.02
N LEU A 14 -16.00 3.39 -7.79
CA LEU A 14 -16.20 2.75 -9.09
C LEU A 14 -16.67 1.29 -8.95
N SER A 15 -16.20 0.53 -7.95
CA SER A 15 -16.68 -0.83 -7.69
C SER A 15 -18.18 -0.87 -7.38
N GLY A 16 -18.71 0.22 -6.80
CA GLY A 16 -20.11 0.37 -6.38
C GLY A 16 -20.98 1.11 -7.38
N TYR A 17 -20.53 1.26 -8.62
CA TYR A 17 -21.24 2.03 -9.63
C TYR A 17 -22.68 1.53 -9.85
N THR A 18 -22.89 0.21 -9.81
CA THR A 18 -24.20 -0.42 -10.01
C THR A 18 -24.99 -0.46 -8.71
N LYS A 19 -25.44 0.70 -8.21
CA LYS A 19 -26.08 0.87 -6.89
C LYS A 19 -27.28 -0.04 -6.59
N ARG A 20 -27.95 -0.54 -7.64
CA ARG A 20 -29.13 -1.43 -7.52
C ARG A 20 -28.76 -2.90 -7.38
N ASP A 21 -27.50 -3.26 -7.63
CA ASP A 21 -27.01 -4.63 -7.49
C ASP A 21 -26.43 -4.82 -6.09
N LEU A 22 -27.00 -5.77 -5.35
CA LEU A 22 -26.56 -6.10 -4.00
C LEU A 22 -25.10 -6.60 -4.00
N ARG A 23 -24.67 -7.30 -5.05
CA ARG A 23 -23.30 -7.84 -5.16
C ARG A 23 -22.26 -6.72 -5.30
N SER A 24 -22.58 -5.69 -6.10
CA SER A 24 -21.72 -4.52 -6.29
C SER A 24 -21.58 -3.69 -5.02
N ASN A 25 -22.66 -3.56 -4.24
CA ASN A 25 -22.63 -2.90 -2.94
C ASN A 25 -21.81 -3.70 -1.90
N GLU A 26 -21.98 -5.03 -1.85
CA GLU A 26 -21.20 -5.89 -0.96
C GLU A 26 -19.70 -5.84 -1.29
N ALA A 27 -19.34 -5.97 -2.57
CA ALA A 27 -17.97 -5.85 -3.04
C ALA A 27 -17.34 -4.51 -2.65
N THR A 28 -18.09 -3.41 -2.81
CA THR A 28 -17.62 -2.07 -2.44
C THR A 28 -17.38 -1.91 -0.95
N MET A 29 -18.32 -2.40 -0.12
CA MET A 29 -18.18 -2.36 1.33
C MET A 29 -16.95 -3.15 1.78
N LYS A 30 -16.77 -4.36 1.25
CA LYS A 30 -15.60 -5.22 1.49
C LYS A 30 -14.31 -4.52 1.06
N TYR A 31 -14.30 -3.93 -0.14
CA TYR A 31 -13.13 -3.26 -0.68
C TYR A 31 -12.73 -2.04 0.13
N LEU A 32 -13.71 -1.22 0.51
CA LEU A 32 -13.48 -0.02 1.32
C LEU A 32 -12.95 -0.37 2.71
N LEU A 33 -13.52 -1.38 3.37
CA LEU A 33 -13.09 -1.78 4.71
C LEU A 33 -11.66 -2.35 4.70
N MET A 34 -11.39 -3.33 3.82
CA MET A 34 -10.06 -3.94 3.71
C MET A 34 -9.01 -2.96 3.17
N GLY A 35 -9.42 -2.10 2.25
CA GLY A 35 -8.56 -1.07 1.70
C GLY A 35 -8.25 0.04 2.69
N GLY A 36 -9.23 0.46 3.50
CA GLY A 36 -9.02 1.44 4.57
C GLY A 36 -8.12 0.93 5.69
N THR A 37 -8.22 -0.36 6.06
CA THR A 37 -7.30 -0.97 7.03
C THR A 37 -5.89 -1.06 6.46
N SER A 38 -5.72 -1.51 5.21
CA SER A 38 -4.42 -1.53 4.52
C SER A 38 -3.78 -0.14 4.45
N SER A 39 -4.54 0.88 4.05
CA SER A 39 -4.08 2.27 4.00
C SER A 39 -3.65 2.79 5.37
N SER A 40 -4.39 2.46 6.43
CA SER A 40 -4.03 2.85 7.80
C SER A 40 -2.69 2.22 8.24
N ILE A 41 -2.48 0.94 7.92
CA ILE A 41 -1.22 0.24 8.21
C ILE A 41 -0.06 0.88 7.42
N LEU A 42 -0.27 1.20 6.14
CA LEU A 42 0.74 1.89 5.33
C LEU A 42 1.14 3.23 5.94
N VAL A 43 0.16 4.06 6.31
CA VAL A 43 0.40 5.37 6.93
C VAL A 43 1.10 5.23 8.28
N TYR A 44 0.79 4.17 9.05
CA TYR A 44 1.49 3.87 10.29
C TYR A 44 2.99 3.57 10.05
N GLY A 45 3.33 2.82 8.99
CA GLY A 45 4.72 2.60 8.61
C GLY A 45 5.46 3.87 8.19
N LEU A 46 4.78 4.74 7.43
CA LEU A 46 5.34 6.06 7.07
C LEU A 46 5.53 6.96 8.29
N SER A 47 4.64 6.89 9.29
CA SER A 47 4.77 7.63 10.55
C SER A 47 6.02 7.23 11.33
N TRP A 48 6.36 5.94 11.35
CA TRP A 48 7.62 5.47 11.94
C TRP A 48 8.85 6.06 11.23
N LEU A 49 8.87 6.07 9.89
CA LEU A 49 9.98 6.66 9.13
C LEU A 49 10.09 8.18 9.38
N TYR A 50 8.96 8.88 9.45
CA TYR A 50 8.92 10.30 9.79
C TYR A 50 9.51 10.56 11.19
N GLY A 51 9.12 9.78 12.20
CA GLY A 51 9.64 9.92 13.56
C GLY A 51 11.13 9.61 13.68
N LEU A 52 11.62 8.57 13.00
CA LEU A 52 13.02 8.14 13.08
C LEU A 52 13.98 9.04 12.29
N SER A 53 13.49 9.68 11.22
CA SER A 53 14.27 10.64 10.42
C SER A 53 14.40 12.01 11.08
N GLY A 54 13.62 12.30 12.13
CA GLY A 54 13.63 13.61 12.81
C GLY A 54 12.58 14.59 12.29
N GLY A 55 11.60 14.12 11.51
CA GLY A 55 10.51 14.94 10.98
C GLY A 55 10.60 15.23 9.47
N GLU A 56 11.41 14.49 8.73
CA GLU A 56 11.58 14.67 7.29
C GLU A 56 10.45 14.01 6.51
N ILE A 57 10.04 14.63 5.41
CA ILE A 57 8.89 14.19 4.59
C ILE A 57 9.35 13.73 3.19
N GLU A 58 10.42 14.32 2.67
CA GLU A 58 10.97 13.90 1.39
C GLU A 58 11.73 12.58 1.52
N LEU A 59 11.54 11.66 0.57
CA LEU A 59 12.12 10.31 0.64
C LEU A 59 13.65 10.34 0.79
N GLN A 60 14.33 11.26 0.10
CA GLN A 60 15.79 11.41 0.19
C GLN A 60 16.23 11.99 1.53
N GLU A 61 15.46 12.93 2.07
CA GLU A 61 15.73 13.55 3.38
C GLU A 61 15.46 12.57 4.52
N ILE A 62 14.45 11.70 4.40
CA ILE A 62 14.19 10.61 5.36
C ILE A 62 15.42 9.70 5.49
N VAL A 63 16.02 9.31 4.36
CA VAL A 63 17.25 8.49 4.31
C VAL A 63 18.39 9.22 5.01
N ASN A 64 18.62 10.49 4.68
CA ASN A 64 19.67 11.29 5.31
C ASN A 64 19.43 11.47 6.83
N GLY A 65 18.18 11.70 7.23
CA GLY A 65 17.76 11.80 8.62
C GLY A 65 18.04 10.52 9.40
N LEU A 66 17.72 9.35 8.82
CA LEU A 66 18.00 8.03 9.40
C LEU A 66 19.50 7.76 9.60
N ILE A 67 20.34 8.23 8.68
CA ILE A 67 21.81 8.15 8.79
C ILE A 67 22.30 9.08 9.91
N ASN A 68 21.83 10.33 9.90
CA ASN A 68 22.24 11.36 10.86
C ASN A 68 21.86 11.01 12.30
N THR A 69 20.66 10.44 12.51
CA THR A 69 20.20 9.97 13.82
C THR A 69 20.81 8.62 14.21
N GLN A 70 21.55 7.97 13.30
CA GLN A 70 22.08 6.61 13.46
C GLN A 70 21.00 5.56 13.76
N MET A 71 19.74 5.85 13.39
CA MET A 71 18.60 4.99 13.68
C MET A 71 18.34 3.94 12.59
N TYR A 72 19.17 3.88 11.55
CA TYR A 72 19.02 2.99 10.38
C TYR A 72 18.93 1.48 10.70
N ASN A 73 19.37 1.05 11.90
CA ASN A 73 19.25 -0.34 12.36
C ASN A 73 18.33 -0.49 13.59
N SER A 74 17.46 0.50 13.82
CA SER A 74 16.50 0.46 14.92
C SER A 74 15.35 -0.52 14.63
N PRO A 75 14.76 -1.15 15.66
CA PRO A 75 13.59 -2.01 15.47
C PRO A 75 12.39 -1.28 14.85
N GLY A 76 12.34 0.06 14.97
CA GLY A 76 11.31 0.88 14.34
C GLY A 76 11.33 0.82 12.82
N ILE A 77 12.49 0.61 12.20
CA ILE A 77 12.61 0.43 10.74
C ILE A 77 12.01 -0.88 10.29
N LEU A 78 12.18 -1.94 11.06
CA LEU A 78 11.56 -3.23 10.77
C LEU A 78 10.03 -3.12 10.86
N ILE A 79 9.50 -2.39 11.85
CA ILE A 79 8.06 -2.10 11.94
C ILE A 79 7.59 -1.28 10.74
N ALA A 80 8.34 -0.26 10.33
CA ALA A 80 8.04 0.54 9.16
C ALA A 80 8.02 -0.30 7.88
N LEU A 81 9.03 -1.14 7.69
CA LEU A 81 9.19 -2.03 6.56
C LEU A 81 8.01 -3.00 6.45
N ILE A 82 7.67 -3.70 7.54
CA ILE A 82 6.53 -4.64 7.57
C ILE A 82 5.21 -3.91 7.29
N SER A 83 5.01 -2.73 7.90
CA SER A 83 3.76 -1.99 7.72
C SER A 83 3.60 -1.51 6.27
N ILE A 84 4.68 -1.04 5.65
CA ILE A 84 4.70 -0.61 4.25
C ILE A 84 4.53 -1.79 3.30
N THR A 85 5.20 -2.93 3.55
CA THR A 85 5.05 -4.14 2.72
C THR A 85 3.63 -4.68 2.77
N VAL A 86 2.98 -4.70 3.94
CA VAL A 86 1.55 -5.09 4.07
C VAL A 86 0.66 -4.16 3.25
N GLY A 87 0.86 -2.84 3.35
CA GLY A 87 0.08 -1.85 2.62
C GLY A 87 0.21 -1.99 1.10
N ILE A 88 1.45 -2.16 0.62
CA ILE A 88 1.74 -2.37 -0.81
C ILE A 88 1.26 -3.73 -1.29
N GLY A 89 1.46 -4.78 -0.50
CA GLY A 89 1.04 -6.15 -0.80
C GLY A 89 -0.46 -6.27 -1.01
N PHE A 90 -1.26 -5.56 -0.22
CA PHE A 90 -2.70 -5.44 -0.44
C PHE A 90 -3.04 -4.81 -1.81
N LYS A 91 -2.39 -3.68 -2.16
CA LYS A 91 -2.62 -3.00 -3.45
C LYS A 91 -2.26 -3.89 -4.65
N LEU A 92 -1.22 -4.70 -4.50
CA LEU A 92 -0.78 -5.66 -5.53
C LEU A 92 -1.59 -6.97 -5.53
N SER A 93 -2.41 -7.22 -4.50
CA SER A 93 -3.10 -8.50 -4.29
C SER A 93 -2.11 -9.68 -4.15
N LEU A 94 -1.01 -9.48 -3.44
CA LEU A 94 -0.04 -10.55 -3.14
C LEU A 94 -0.56 -11.46 -2.04
N VAL A 95 -0.08 -12.71 -1.98
CA VAL A 95 -0.29 -13.58 -0.81
C VAL A 95 0.46 -12.98 0.39
N PRO A 96 -0.13 -12.91 1.60
CA PRO A 96 -1.46 -13.37 2.02
C PRO A 96 -2.55 -12.28 2.02
N PHE A 97 -2.44 -11.19 1.25
CA PHE A 97 -3.31 -10.00 1.27
C PHE A 97 -4.27 -9.90 0.06
N HIS A 98 -4.56 -11.01 -0.62
CA HIS A 98 -5.35 -11.08 -1.86
C HIS A 98 -6.84 -11.39 -1.64
N GLN A 99 -7.31 -11.49 -0.39
CA GLN A 99 -8.68 -11.93 -0.07
C GLN A 99 -9.76 -11.02 -0.67
N TRP A 100 -9.44 -9.73 -0.87
CA TRP A 100 -10.37 -8.77 -1.45
C TRP A 100 -10.58 -8.97 -2.96
N THR A 101 -9.59 -9.49 -3.67
CA THR A 101 -9.55 -9.53 -5.14
C THR A 101 -10.69 -10.36 -5.75
N PRO A 102 -10.97 -11.61 -5.33
CA PRO A 102 -12.04 -12.41 -5.93
C PRO A 102 -13.42 -11.77 -5.76
N ASP A 103 -13.76 -11.35 -4.53
CA ASP A 103 -15.06 -10.74 -4.21
C ASP A 103 -15.28 -9.43 -4.98
N VAL A 104 -14.24 -8.59 -5.09
CA VAL A 104 -14.34 -7.31 -5.80
C VAL A 104 -14.39 -7.52 -7.31
N TYR A 105 -13.70 -8.53 -7.85
CA TYR A 105 -13.73 -8.82 -9.28
C TYR A 105 -15.07 -9.43 -9.70
N GLU A 106 -15.70 -10.22 -8.83
CA GLU A 106 -17.04 -10.77 -9.11
C GLU A 106 -18.15 -9.72 -8.97
N GLY A 107 -18.09 -8.86 -7.96
CA GLY A 107 -19.15 -7.89 -7.69
C GLY A 107 -19.07 -6.59 -8.48
N SER A 108 -17.90 -6.23 -9.03
CA SER A 108 -17.72 -4.96 -9.74
C SER A 108 -18.10 -5.04 -11.22
N PRO A 109 -18.50 -3.93 -11.86
CA PRO A 109 -18.72 -3.91 -13.31
C PRO A 109 -17.44 -4.28 -14.08
N THR A 110 -17.59 -5.03 -15.17
CA THR A 110 -16.48 -5.50 -16.02
C THR A 110 -15.43 -4.44 -16.39
N PRO A 111 -15.78 -3.20 -16.80
CA PRO A 111 -14.76 -2.18 -17.10
C PRO A 111 -13.94 -1.74 -15.87
N VAL A 112 -14.54 -1.81 -14.67
CA VAL A 112 -13.86 -1.49 -13.40
C VAL A 112 -12.86 -2.57 -13.06
N VAL A 113 -13.22 -3.84 -13.24
CA VAL A 113 -12.33 -4.98 -13.05
C VAL A 113 -11.15 -4.93 -14.02
N ALA A 114 -11.40 -4.57 -15.29
CA ALA A 114 -10.33 -4.38 -16.27
C ALA A 114 -9.35 -3.27 -15.85
N PHE A 115 -9.86 -2.15 -15.33
CA PHE A 115 -9.03 -1.07 -14.81
C PHE A 115 -8.23 -1.49 -13.55
N LEU A 116 -8.86 -2.17 -12.61
CA LEU A 116 -8.26 -2.63 -11.34
C LEU A 116 -7.32 -3.83 -11.50
N SER A 117 -7.36 -4.53 -12.64
CA SER A 117 -6.45 -5.66 -12.89
C SER A 117 -5.12 -5.21 -13.51
N VAL A 118 -5.10 -4.06 -14.19
CA VAL A 118 -3.91 -3.56 -14.89
C VAL A 118 -3.40 -2.28 -14.25
N THR A 119 -4.17 -1.19 -14.33
CA THR A 119 -3.69 0.16 -13.99
C THR A 119 -3.29 0.27 -12.51
N SER A 120 -4.13 -0.24 -11.61
CA SER A 120 -3.84 -0.19 -10.16
C SER A 120 -2.59 -0.99 -9.80
N LYS A 121 -2.38 -2.16 -10.41
CA LYS A 121 -1.23 -3.03 -10.15
C LYS A 121 0.06 -2.43 -10.69
N VAL A 122 0.04 -1.86 -11.89
CA VAL A 122 1.20 -1.15 -12.46
C VAL A 122 1.57 0.06 -11.60
N ALA A 123 0.59 0.86 -11.17
CA ALA A 123 0.83 1.99 -10.29
C ALA A 123 1.40 1.57 -8.92
N ALA A 124 0.86 0.50 -8.33
CA ALA A 124 1.35 -0.04 -7.07
C ALA A 124 2.79 -0.58 -7.19
N LEU A 125 3.12 -1.25 -8.30
CA LEU A 125 4.46 -1.80 -8.54
C LEU A 125 5.50 -0.69 -8.78
N ALA A 126 5.15 0.34 -9.54
CA ALA A 126 6.00 1.52 -9.74
C ALA A 126 6.26 2.27 -8.42
N LEU A 127 5.25 2.33 -7.54
CA LEU A 127 5.41 2.92 -6.22
C LEU A 127 6.25 2.05 -5.28
N ALA A 128 6.04 0.73 -5.33
CA ALA A 128 6.79 -0.24 -4.52
C ALA A 128 8.28 -0.15 -4.80
N THR A 129 8.68 -0.28 -6.06
CA THR A 129 10.07 -0.16 -6.51
C THR A 129 10.70 1.14 -6.02
N ARG A 130 10.04 2.28 -6.25
CA ARG A 130 10.54 3.59 -5.80
C ARG A 130 10.72 3.69 -4.28
N ILE A 131 9.81 3.12 -3.49
CA ILE A 131 9.90 3.16 -2.02
C ILE A 131 11.01 2.25 -1.51
N PHE A 132 11.06 0.99 -1.97
CA PHE A 132 12.05 0.02 -1.49
C PHE A 132 13.47 0.42 -1.90
N ASP A 133 13.66 0.89 -3.14
CA ASP A 133 14.98 1.28 -3.64
C ASP A 133 15.55 2.50 -2.91
N ILE A 134 14.70 3.45 -2.51
CA ILE A 134 15.16 4.69 -1.86
C ILE A 134 15.26 4.49 -0.34
N LEU A 135 14.16 4.08 0.31
CA LEU A 135 14.08 4.09 1.77
C LEU A 135 14.77 2.90 2.43
N PHE A 136 14.76 1.74 1.77
CA PHE A 136 15.25 0.49 2.34
C PHE A 136 16.52 -0.02 1.65
N TYR A 137 17.27 0.88 1.01
CA TYR A 137 18.59 0.58 0.44
C TYR A 137 19.53 -0.08 1.46
N PHE A 138 19.48 0.36 2.72
CA PHE A 138 20.30 -0.17 3.81
C PHE A 138 19.90 -1.58 4.27
N SER A 139 18.66 -2.01 4.03
CA SER A 139 18.13 -3.30 4.48
C SER A 139 17.83 -4.23 3.29
N SER A 140 18.68 -4.18 2.26
CA SER A 140 18.49 -4.94 1.02
C SER A 140 18.26 -6.44 1.23
N ASN A 141 19.00 -7.05 2.16
CA ASN A 141 18.84 -8.47 2.46
C ASN A 141 17.53 -8.83 3.17
N GLU A 142 16.94 -7.94 3.98
CA GLU A 142 15.76 -8.29 4.78
C GLU A 142 14.46 -8.21 3.96
N TRP A 143 14.33 -7.24 3.05
CA TRP A 143 13.12 -7.14 2.23
C TRP A 143 13.09 -8.16 1.09
N HIS A 144 14.24 -8.58 0.56
CA HIS A 144 14.30 -9.69 -0.39
C HIS A 144 13.75 -10.98 0.23
N LEU A 145 14.10 -11.26 1.48
CA LEU A 145 13.64 -12.44 2.23
C LEU A 145 12.14 -12.41 2.52
N LEU A 146 11.51 -11.22 2.54
CA LEU A 146 10.06 -11.05 2.69
C LEU A 146 9.28 -11.18 1.38
N LEU A 147 9.95 -11.14 0.22
CA LEU A 147 9.34 -11.24 -1.10
C LEU A 147 9.60 -12.58 -1.81
N GLU A 148 10.50 -13.42 -1.30
CA GLU A 148 10.62 -14.85 -1.65
C GLU A 148 9.54 -15.70 -0.95
#